data_AF-A0A9E6JNJ2-F1
#
_entry.id   AF-A0A9E6JNJ2-F1
#
_cell.length_a   1.000
_cell.length_b   1.000
_cell.length_c   1.000
_cell.angle_alpha   90.00
_cell.angle_beta   90.00
_cell.angle_gamma   90.00
#
_symmetry.space_group_name_H-M   'P 1'
#
loop_
_entity.id
_entity.type
_entity.pdbx_description
1 polymer ?
#
loop_
_entity_poly.entity_id
_entity_poly.type
_entity_poly.pdbx_seq_one_letter_code
_entity_poly.pdbx_strand_id
1 'polypeptide(L)'
;LIEHAKDTIDEKDAERMAQRLVKNQFTLDDMRSQFQQIQKMGSMQKIIGMLPGLGKMKEQIESVATDKRIKHLEAILNSMTPRERQNHNLLDAKRKRRIAAGCGRPVHEVNQLLKQYLQMKKMMSQMNNPGFMKRMQAMQGMQKPPFSL
;
A
#
# COMPACT_ATOMS: atom_id res chain seq x y z
N LEU A 1 -8.97 3.30 31.29
CA LEU A 1 -7.62 3.83 31.01
C LEU A 1 -6.91 3.13 29.82
N ILE A 2 -7.64 2.56 28.85
CA ILE A 2 -7.04 1.90 27.66
C ILE A 2 -7.47 2.58 26.33
N GLU A 3 -8.44 3.49 26.37
CA GLU A 3 -8.97 4.13 25.15
C GLU A 3 -8.07 5.25 24.60
N HIS A 4 -7.42 6.06 25.45
CA HIS A 4 -6.64 7.21 24.98
C HIS A 4 -5.28 6.90 24.34
N ALA A 5 -4.78 5.66 24.45
CA ALA A 5 -3.47 5.30 23.90
C ALA A 5 -3.51 4.90 22.41
N LYS A 6 -4.67 4.48 21.88
CA LYS A 6 -4.80 4.13 20.46
C LYS A 6 -4.93 5.37 19.59
N ASP A 7 -5.73 6.35 20.01
CA ASP A 7 -6.04 7.54 19.21
C ASP A 7 -4.80 8.42 18.98
N THR A 8 -3.93 8.56 19.99
CA THR A 8 -2.68 9.34 19.87
C THR A 8 -1.61 8.67 19.02
N ILE A 9 -1.63 7.34 18.90
CA ILE A 9 -0.73 6.60 18.00
C ILE A 9 -1.21 6.76 16.56
N ASP A 10 -2.52 6.68 16.33
CA ASP A 10 -3.13 6.83 15.00
C ASP A 10 -2.93 8.24 14.44
N GLU A 11 -3.12 9.30 15.25
CA GLU A 11 -2.85 10.68 14.81
C GLU A 11 -1.38 10.90 14.46
N LYS A 12 -0.44 10.43 15.27
CA LYS A 12 1.00 10.60 15.00
C LYS A 12 1.48 9.80 13.80
N ASP A 13 0.88 8.64 13.54
CA ASP A 13 1.17 7.82 12.37
C ASP A 13 0.51 8.42 11.12
N ALA A 14 -0.70 8.96 11.22
CA ALA A 14 -1.38 9.70 10.16
C ALA A 14 -0.62 10.98 9.78
N GLU A 15 -0.15 11.76 10.76
CA GLU A 15 0.68 12.94 10.53
C GLU A 15 2.04 12.58 9.91
N ARG A 16 2.70 11.52 10.39
CA ARG A 16 3.95 11.02 9.77
C ARG A 16 3.71 10.54 8.35
N MET A 17 2.58 9.88 8.09
CA MET A 17 2.20 9.43 6.75
C MET A 17 1.91 10.63 5.85
N ALA A 18 1.17 11.64 6.33
CA ALA A 18 0.90 12.88 5.62
C ALA A 18 2.19 13.67 5.32
N GLN A 19 3.09 13.82 6.29
CA GLN A 19 4.39 14.48 6.08
C GLN A 19 5.28 13.72 5.10
N ARG A 20 5.26 12.37 5.12
CA ARG A 20 6.01 11.54 4.18
C ARG A 20 5.44 11.57 2.77
N LEU A 21 4.11 11.65 2.66
CA LEU A 21 3.42 11.93 1.40
C LEU A 21 3.93 13.27 0.87
N VAL A 22 3.78 14.37 1.61
CA VAL A 22 4.23 15.71 1.20
C VAL A 22 5.71 15.76 0.77
N LYS A 23 6.59 14.98 1.41
CA LYS A 23 8.03 14.94 1.09
C LYS A 23 8.39 14.12 -0.15
N ASN A 24 7.42 13.50 -0.84
CA ASN A 24 7.64 12.69 -2.04
C ASN A 24 8.57 11.48 -1.81
N GLN A 25 8.56 10.93 -0.58
CA GLN A 25 9.49 9.90 -0.12
C GLN A 25 8.85 8.50 -0.10
N PHE A 26 7.91 8.20 -1.00
CA PHE A 26 7.37 6.84 -1.07
C PHE A 26 8.44 5.88 -1.59
N THR A 27 8.85 4.93 -0.75
CA THR A 27 9.88 3.92 -1.02
C THR A 27 9.30 2.51 -1.13
N LEU A 28 10.10 1.54 -1.57
CA LEU A 28 9.69 0.12 -1.58
C LEU A 28 9.52 -0.43 -0.15
N ASP A 29 10.12 0.20 0.86
CA ASP A 29 9.96 -0.17 2.26
C ASP A 29 8.59 0.26 2.80
N ASP A 30 8.07 1.39 2.34
CA ASP A 30 6.71 1.84 2.65
C ASP A 30 5.67 0.90 2.01
N MET A 31 5.88 0.54 0.74
CA MET A 31 5.04 -0.45 0.04
C MET A 31 5.04 -1.81 0.75
N ARG A 32 6.20 -2.25 1.26
CA ARG A 32 6.32 -3.48 2.07
C ARG A 32 5.49 -3.39 3.35
N SER A 33 5.59 -2.27 4.06
CA SER A 33 4.84 -2.03 5.31
C SER A 33 3.34 -2.08 5.07
N GLN A 34 2.88 -1.50 3.96
CA GLN A 34 1.47 -1.55 3.53
C GLN A 34 1.00 -2.99 3.26
N PHE A 35 1.80 -3.82 2.59
CA PHE A 35 1.44 -5.22 2.38
C PHE A 35 1.34 -6.03 3.67
N GLN A 36 2.18 -5.74 4.66
CA GLN A 36 2.09 -6.40 5.97
C GLN A 36 0.80 -6.04 6.71
N GLN A 37 0.34 -4.79 6.59
CA GLN A 37 -0.94 -4.37 7.15
C GLN A 37 -2.11 -5.08 6.47
N ILE A 38 -2.10 -5.18 5.14
CA ILE A 38 -3.14 -5.89 4.39
C ILE A 38 -3.16 -7.39 4.72
N GLN A 39 -2.01 -8.04 4.88
CA GLN A 39 -1.98 -9.46 5.32
C GLN A 39 -2.54 -9.66 6.74
N LYS A 40 -2.26 -8.73 7.66
CA LYS A 40 -2.85 -8.78 9.00
C LYS A 40 -4.37 -8.67 8.91
N MET A 41 -4.88 -7.80 8.05
CA MET A 41 -6.31 -7.73 7.75
C MET A 41 -6.86 -9.03 7.16
N GLY A 42 -6.20 -9.62 6.14
CA GLY A 42 -6.54 -10.93 5.57
C GLY A 42 -6.73 -12.01 6.64
N SER A 43 -5.79 -12.04 7.57
CA SER A 43 -5.81 -12.96 8.71
C SER A 43 -6.99 -12.69 9.66
N MET A 44 -7.29 -11.41 9.92
CA MET A 44 -8.47 -11.02 10.71
C MET A 44 -9.77 -11.39 10.02
N GLN A 45 -9.84 -11.34 8.70
CA GLN A 45 -11.04 -11.67 7.94
C GLN A 45 -11.30 -13.17 7.92
N LYS A 46 -10.24 -14.00 7.94
CA LYS A 46 -10.36 -15.43 8.21
C LYS A 46 -10.93 -15.71 9.61
N ILE A 47 -10.52 -14.95 10.63
CA ILE A 47 -11.05 -15.08 12.00
C ILE A 47 -12.54 -14.67 12.03
N ILE A 48 -12.89 -13.54 11.41
CA ILE A 48 -14.29 -13.06 11.31
C ILE A 48 -15.14 -14.07 10.53
N GLY A 49 -14.60 -14.69 9.48
CA GLY A 49 -15.27 -15.73 8.70
C GLY A 49 -15.45 -17.07 9.43
N MET A 50 -14.82 -17.26 10.59
CA MET A 50 -15.03 -18.41 11.48
C MET A 50 -16.10 -18.14 12.54
N LEU A 51 -16.58 -16.90 12.68
CA LEU A 51 -17.71 -16.58 13.56
C LEU A 51 -19.04 -16.92 12.85
N PRO A 52 -19.87 -17.81 13.43
CA PRO A 52 -21.16 -18.16 12.85
C PRO A 52 -22.08 -16.93 12.78
N GLY A 53 -22.73 -16.71 11.64
CA GLY A 53 -23.71 -15.63 11.44
C GLY A 53 -23.29 -14.47 10.52
N LEU A 54 -22.05 -14.41 10.03
CA LEU A 54 -21.55 -13.28 9.20
C LEU A 54 -21.18 -13.65 7.75
N GLY A 55 -21.68 -14.77 7.23
CA GLY A 55 -21.29 -15.34 5.93
C GLY A 55 -21.45 -14.42 4.71
N LYS A 56 -22.39 -13.47 4.71
CA LYS A 56 -22.61 -12.56 3.58
C LYS A 56 -21.54 -11.47 3.43
N MET A 57 -20.83 -11.09 4.51
CA MET A 57 -19.70 -10.15 4.43
C MET A 57 -18.41 -10.82 3.94
N LYS A 58 -18.32 -12.16 4.01
CA LYS A 58 -17.13 -12.93 3.63
C LYS A 58 -16.82 -12.85 2.13
N GLU A 59 -17.84 -12.97 1.28
CA GLU A 59 -17.68 -13.00 -0.18
C GLU A 59 -17.20 -11.67 -0.76
N GLN A 60 -17.66 -10.53 -0.22
CA GLN A 60 -17.19 -9.21 -0.64
C GLN A 60 -15.72 -8.97 -0.27
N ILE A 61 -15.27 -9.54 0.85
CA ILE A 61 -13.90 -9.37 1.37
C ILE A 61 -12.90 -10.30 0.67
N GLU A 62 -13.27 -11.55 0.38
CA GLU A 62 -12.41 -12.51 -0.35
C GLU A 62 -12.05 -12.03 -1.76
N SER A 63 -12.87 -11.16 -2.36
CA SER A 63 -12.65 -10.63 -3.72
C SER A 63 -11.47 -9.63 -3.82
N VAL A 64 -11.03 -9.03 -2.71
CA VAL A 64 -10.11 -7.87 -2.70
C VAL A 64 -8.64 -8.26 -2.56
N ALA A 65 -8.33 -9.46 -2.05
CA ALA A 65 -6.95 -9.90 -1.87
C ALA A 65 -6.80 -11.42 -2.07
N THR A 66 -6.17 -11.84 -3.16
CA THR A 66 -5.62 -13.20 -3.21
C THR A 66 -4.42 -13.25 -2.25
N ASP A 67 -4.63 -13.68 -1.01
CA ASP A 67 -3.60 -13.77 0.06
C ASP A 67 -2.25 -14.31 -0.44
N LYS A 68 -2.27 -15.28 -1.35
CA LYS A 68 -1.07 -15.88 -1.97
C LYS A 68 -0.26 -14.87 -2.77
N ARG A 69 -0.91 -13.99 -3.55
CA ARG A 69 -0.24 -12.99 -4.38
C ARG A 69 0.45 -11.94 -3.52
N ILE A 70 -0.20 -11.47 -2.46
CA ILE A 70 0.40 -10.50 -1.54
C ILE A 70 1.62 -11.11 -0.84
N LYS A 71 1.54 -12.38 -0.42
CA LYS A 71 2.70 -13.10 0.15
C LYS A 71 3.87 -13.19 -0.83
N HIS A 72 3.63 -13.46 -2.11
CA HIS A 72 4.69 -13.49 -3.11
C HIS A 72 5.34 -12.11 -3.31
N LEU A 73 4.54 -11.04 -3.38
CA LEU A 73 5.06 -9.68 -3.49
C LEU A 73 5.87 -9.28 -2.27
N GLU A 74 5.41 -9.65 -1.07
CA GLU A 74 6.14 -9.43 0.17
C GLU A 74 7.48 -10.20 0.18
N ALA A 75 7.49 -11.45 -0.26
CA ALA A 75 8.73 -12.25 -0.36
C ALA A 75 9.77 -11.60 -1.29
N ILE A 76 9.34 -11.01 -2.41
CA ILE A 76 10.22 -10.24 -3.31
C ILE A 76 10.82 -9.03 -2.57
N LEU A 77 10.00 -8.25 -1.86
CA LEU A 77 10.46 -7.08 -1.10
C LEU A 77 11.39 -7.45 0.06
N ASN A 78 11.11 -8.56 0.74
CA ASN A 78 11.94 -9.10 1.82
C ASN A 78 13.31 -9.58 1.32
N SER A 79 13.42 -9.99 0.04
CA SER A 79 14.69 -10.42 -0.58
C SER A 79 15.58 -9.28 -1.08
N MET A 80 15.13 -8.04 -0.94
CA MET A 80 15.93 -6.84 -1.19
C MET A 80 16.76 -6.47 0.04
N THR A 81 17.87 -5.77 -0.17
CA THR A 81 18.60 -5.09 0.90
C THR A 81 17.88 -3.80 1.31
N PRO A 82 18.08 -3.28 2.54
CA PRO A 82 17.52 -1.99 2.94
C PRO A 82 17.88 -0.85 1.98
N ARG A 83 19.13 -0.82 1.49
CA ARG A 83 19.58 0.20 0.52
C ARG A 83 18.79 0.16 -0.78
N GLU A 84 18.50 -1.03 -1.30
CA GLU A 84 17.70 -1.20 -2.51
C GLU A 84 16.23 -0.82 -2.28
N ARG A 85 15.67 -1.08 -1.09
CA ARG A 85 14.30 -0.66 -0.77
C ARG A 85 14.15 0.85 -0.68
N GLN A 86 15.15 1.52 -0.10
CA GLN A 86 15.19 2.98 0.00
C GLN A 86 15.44 3.64 -1.36
N ASN A 87 16.21 2.99 -2.24
CA ASN A 87 16.52 3.50 -3.57
C ASN A 87 16.32 2.44 -4.67
N HIS A 88 15.16 2.50 -5.32
CA HIS A 88 14.81 1.59 -6.42
C HIS A 88 15.73 1.69 -7.64
N ASN A 89 16.44 2.82 -7.83
CA ASN A 89 17.34 2.99 -8.98
C ASN A 89 18.56 2.07 -8.91
N LEU A 90 18.86 1.52 -7.74
CA LEU A 90 19.94 0.55 -7.58
C LEU A 90 19.60 -0.81 -8.20
N LEU A 91 18.34 -1.11 -8.53
CA LEU A 91 17.89 -2.42 -8.98
C LEU A 91 18.22 -2.68 -10.46
N ASP A 92 19.47 -2.99 -10.73
CA ASP A 92 19.96 -3.49 -12.02
C ASP A 92 19.54 -4.95 -12.30
N ALA A 93 19.88 -5.47 -13.48
CA ALA A 93 19.56 -6.84 -13.88
C ALA A 93 20.18 -7.90 -12.96
N LYS A 94 21.40 -7.69 -12.46
CA LYS A 94 22.10 -8.63 -11.58
C LYS A 94 21.40 -8.74 -10.22
N ARG A 95 21.01 -7.61 -9.64
CA ARG A 95 20.27 -7.55 -8.37
C ARG A 95 18.88 -8.16 -8.51
N LYS A 96 18.17 -7.87 -9.60
CA LYS A 96 16.85 -8.49 -9.87
C LYS A 96 16.94 -10.02 -9.95
N ARG A 97 17.98 -10.57 -10.60
CA ARG A 97 18.24 -12.02 -10.60
C ARG A 97 18.51 -12.58 -9.21
N ARG A 98 19.33 -11.89 -8.41
CA ARG A 98 19.59 -12.29 -7.01
C ARG A 98 18.31 -12.28 -6.16
N ILE A 99 17.49 -11.23 -6.28
CA ILE A 99 16.22 -11.10 -5.55
C ILE A 99 15.28 -12.24 -5.95
N ALA A 100 15.11 -12.47 -7.26
CA ALA A 100 14.30 -13.55 -7.81
C ALA A 100 14.72 -14.93 -7.26
N ALA A 101 16.02 -15.22 -7.25
CA ALA A 101 16.55 -16.45 -6.66
C ALA A 101 16.29 -16.53 -5.14
N GLY A 102 16.46 -15.42 -4.41
CA GLY A 102 16.27 -15.36 -2.97
C GLY A 102 14.83 -15.60 -2.50
N CYS A 103 13.82 -15.19 -3.30
CA CYS A 103 12.41 -15.44 -2.98
C CYS A 103 11.81 -16.63 -3.73
N GLY A 104 12.58 -17.33 -4.56
CA GLY A 104 12.07 -18.44 -5.39
C GLY A 104 11.02 -18.01 -6.42
N ARG A 105 11.12 -16.77 -6.94
CA ARG A 105 10.19 -16.21 -7.94
C ARG A 105 10.92 -15.87 -9.23
N PRO A 106 10.23 -15.85 -10.38
CA PRO A 106 10.86 -15.48 -11.64
C PRO A 106 11.15 -13.97 -11.72
N VAL A 107 12.18 -13.60 -12.49
CA VAL A 107 12.62 -12.20 -12.65
C VAL A 107 11.51 -11.29 -13.20
N HIS A 108 10.59 -11.82 -14.01
CA HIS A 108 9.48 -11.03 -14.55
C HIS A 108 8.54 -10.53 -13.45
N GLU A 109 8.35 -11.28 -12.36
CA GLU A 109 7.54 -10.84 -11.23
C GLU A 109 8.20 -9.70 -10.45
N VAL A 110 9.54 -9.74 -10.31
CA VAL A 110 10.30 -8.61 -9.75
C VAL A 110 10.10 -7.36 -10.60
N ASN A 111 10.13 -7.50 -11.93
CA ASN A 111 9.86 -6.38 -12.84
C ASN A 111 8.41 -5.87 -12.74
N GLN A 112 7.43 -6.76 -12.60
CA GLN A 112 6.03 -6.37 -12.41
C GLN A 112 5.84 -5.60 -11.11
N LEU A 113 6.43 -6.06 -10.00
CA LEU A 113 6.39 -5.35 -8.73
C LEU A 113 7.00 -3.93 -8.86
N LEU A 114 8.14 -3.81 -9.54
CA LEU A 114 8.76 -2.50 -9.76
C LEU A 114 7.90 -1.57 -10.61
N LYS A 115 7.21 -2.09 -11.63
CA LYS A 115 6.25 -1.31 -12.42
C LYS A 115 5.10 -0.80 -11.55
N GLN A 116 4.52 -1.67 -10.72
CA GLN A 116 3.44 -1.29 -9.80
C GLN A 116 3.90 -0.22 -8.81
N TYR A 117 5.09 -0.41 -8.23
CA TYR A 117 5.70 0.59 -7.35
C TYR A 117 5.88 1.95 -8.04
N LEU A 118 6.41 1.98 -9.27
CA LEU A 118 6.60 3.23 -10.01
C LEU A 118 5.29 3.92 -10.36
N GLN A 119 4.23 3.15 -10.67
CA GLN A 119 2.89 3.68 -10.90
C GLN A 119 2.34 4.33 -9.62
N MET A 120 2.43 3.63 -8.48
CA MET A 120 2.01 4.17 -7.18
C MET A 120 2.81 5.41 -6.80
N LYS A 121 4.15 5.38 -6.96
CA LYS A 121 5.02 6.52 -6.69
C LYS A 121 4.66 7.73 -7.55
N LYS A 122 4.37 7.52 -8.85
CA LYS A 122 3.92 8.59 -9.75
C LYS A 122 2.59 9.18 -9.29
N MET A 123 1.62 8.34 -8.93
CA MET A 123 0.32 8.79 -8.43
C MET A 123 0.47 9.60 -7.14
N MET A 124 1.26 9.12 -6.17
CA MET A 124 1.56 9.85 -4.93
C MET A 124 2.21 11.19 -5.22
N SER A 125 3.21 11.22 -6.12
CA SER A 125 3.86 12.47 -6.52
C SER A 125 2.89 13.45 -7.19
N GLN A 126 1.90 12.97 -7.93
CA GLN A 126 0.86 13.82 -8.53
C GLN A 126 -0.11 14.34 -7.48
N MET A 127 -0.49 13.51 -6.49
CA MET A 127 -1.37 13.93 -5.38
C MET A 127 -0.72 15.01 -4.51
N ASN A 128 0.60 14.96 -4.32
CA ASN A 128 1.34 16.00 -3.59
C ASN A 128 1.52 17.30 -4.36
N ASN A 129 1.15 17.36 -5.64
CA ASN A 129 1.21 18.60 -6.39
C ASN A 129 0.05 19.52 -5.94
N PRO A 130 0.34 20.72 -5.39
CA PRO A 130 -0.71 21.65 -4.94
C PRO A 130 -1.73 22.00 -6.03
N GLY A 131 -1.31 22.00 -7.29
CA GLY A 131 -2.21 22.23 -8.43
C GLY A 131 -3.19 21.08 -8.67
N PHE A 132 -2.82 19.84 -8.36
CA PHE A 132 -3.71 18.68 -8.43
C PHE A 132 -4.72 18.70 -7.28
N MET A 133 -4.28 18.97 -6.04
CA MET A 133 -5.21 19.11 -4.90
C MET A 133 -6.22 20.24 -5.13
N LYS A 134 -5.77 21.39 -5.62
CA LYS A 134 -6.66 22.54 -5.93
C LYS A 134 -7.67 22.20 -7.02
N ARG A 135 -7.28 21.45 -8.06
CA ARG A 135 -8.21 20.94 -9.09
C ARG A 135 -9.18 19.90 -8.54
N MET A 136 -8.73 19.02 -7.65
CA MET A 136 -9.58 18.01 -7.03
C MET A 136 -10.63 18.66 -6.11
N GLN A 137 -10.23 19.64 -5.30
CA GLN A 137 -11.16 20.46 -4.50
C GLN A 137 -12.13 21.25 -5.36
N ALA A 138 -11.68 21.80 -6.50
CA ALA A 138 -12.57 22.49 -7.44
C ALA A 138 -13.60 21.54 -8.07
N MET A 139 -13.24 20.30 -8.40
CA MET A 139 -14.19 19.29 -8.89
C MET A 139 -15.15 18.81 -7.79
N GLN A 140 -14.69 18.67 -6.55
CA GLN A 140 -15.55 18.29 -5.42
C GLN A 140 -16.56 19.40 -5.06
N GLY A 141 -16.19 20.67 -5.29
CA GLY A 141 -17.09 21.83 -5.20
C GLY A 141 -18.13 21.93 -6.31
N MET A 142 -17.94 21.24 -7.45
CA MET A 142 -18.90 21.20 -8.57
C MET A 142 -19.97 20.10 -8.44
N GLN A 143 -19.88 19.21 -7.45
CA GLN A 143 -20.83 18.10 -7.25
C GLN A 143 -22.00 18.40 -6.30
N LYS A 144 -22.15 19.64 -5.79
CA LYS A 144 -23.41 20.04 -5.14
C LYS A 144 -24.39 20.51 -6.23
N PRO A 145 -25.47 19.76 -6.53
CA PRO A 145 -26.49 20.25 -7.46
C PRO A 145 -27.12 21.54 -6.91
N PRO A 146 -27.45 22.53 -7.76
CA PRO A 146 -27.95 23.83 -7.33
C PRO A 146 -29.41 23.83 -6.82
N PHE A 147 -30.01 22.66 -6.56
CA PHE A 147 -31.39 22.60 -6.06
C PHE A 147 -31.57 21.49 -5.04
N SER A 148 -31.46 21.86 -3.76
CA SER A 148 -32.21 21.23 -2.68
C SER A 148 -33.18 22.29 -2.14
N LEU A 149 -34.39 22.30 -2.72
CA LEU A 149 -35.59 22.90 -2.11
C LEU A 149 -36.21 21.86 -1.17
#